data_AF-A0A2J8V325-F1
#
_entry.id   AF-A0A2J8V325-F1
#
_cell.length_a   1.000
_cell.length_b   1.000
_cell.length_c   1.000
_cell.angle_alpha   90.00
_cell.angle_beta   90.00
_cell.angle_gamma   90.00
#
_symmetry.space_group_name_H-M   'P 1'
#
loop_
_entity.id
_entity.type
_entity.pdbx_description
1 polymer ?
#
loop_
_entity_poly.entity_id
_entity_poly.type
_entity_poly.pdbx_seq_one_letter_code
_entity_poly.pdbx_strand_id
1 'polypeptide(L)'
;VSTADISSNKDDEENSTHNTVVLFSSSDKFTLNQDMCVVCGSFGQGAEGRLLACSQCGQCYHPYCVSIKITKLVLSKGWRCLECTVCETCGKATDPGRLLLCDDCDISYHTYCLDPPLQTVPKGGWKCK
;
A
#
# COMPACT_ATOMS: atom_id res chain seq x y z
N VAL A 1 52.06 7.88 1.86
CA VAL A 1 51.50 7.63 3.22
C VAL A 1 50.84 8.93 3.65
N SER A 2 49.54 9.09 3.81
CA SER A 2 48.36 8.28 3.52
C SER A 2 47.26 9.29 3.15
N THR A 3 46.55 9.05 2.05
CA THR A 3 45.28 9.71 1.73
C THR A 3 44.23 9.12 2.66
N ALA A 4 43.70 9.93 3.57
CA ALA A 4 42.55 9.54 4.38
C ALA A 4 41.29 10.10 3.71
N ASP A 5 40.57 9.19 3.05
CA ASP A 5 39.20 9.37 2.61
C ASP A 5 38.31 9.71 3.80
N ILE A 6 37.73 10.91 3.79
CA ILE A 6 36.54 11.22 4.60
C ILE A 6 35.39 11.23 3.62
N SER A 7 34.86 10.04 3.35
CA SER A 7 33.56 9.91 2.69
C SER A 7 32.52 10.52 3.62
N SER A 8 31.98 11.65 3.20
CA SER A 8 30.82 12.29 3.79
C SER A 8 29.66 11.29 3.80
N ASN A 9 29.29 10.86 5.00
CA ASN A 9 27.98 10.28 5.28
C ASN A 9 26.93 11.29 4.80
N LYS A 10 26.34 11.04 3.63
CA LYS A 10 25.13 11.73 3.20
C LYS A 10 23.97 10.91 3.73
N ASP A 11 23.55 11.35 4.90
CA ASP A 11 22.22 11.26 5.50
C ASP A 11 21.23 10.42 4.69
N ASP A 12 20.89 9.26 5.24
CA ASP A 12 19.65 8.57 4.95
C ASP A 12 18.50 9.55 5.21
N GLU A 13 17.92 10.15 4.17
CA GLU A 13 16.65 10.86 4.28
C GLU A 13 15.57 9.81 4.61
N GLU A 14 15.44 9.50 5.90
CA GLU A 14 14.28 8.83 6.45
C GLU A 14 13.06 9.67 6.05
N ASN A 15 12.22 9.09 5.20
CA ASN A 15 10.91 9.62 4.83
C ASN A 15 10.02 9.60 6.09
N SER A 16 10.25 10.55 7.00
CA SER A 16 9.51 10.72 8.24
C SER A 16 8.06 10.99 7.88
N THR A 17 7.22 9.96 8.00
CA THR A 17 5.78 10.05 7.83
C THR A 17 5.23 11.13 8.76
N HIS A 18 4.82 12.27 8.20
CA HIS A 18 4.24 13.35 8.99
C HIS A 18 2.82 12.98 9.40
N ASN A 19 2.61 12.73 10.69
CA ASN A 19 1.29 12.49 11.25
C ASN A 19 0.59 13.83 11.55
N THR A 20 -0.54 14.06 10.88
CA THR A 20 -1.40 15.24 11.12
C THR A 20 -2.66 14.81 11.86
N VAL A 21 -2.93 15.42 13.01
CA VAL A 21 -4.18 15.20 13.75
C VAL A 21 -5.26 16.14 13.22
N VAL A 22 -6.40 15.59 12.81
CA VAL A 22 -7.57 16.35 12.38
C VAL A 22 -8.64 16.26 13.47
N LEU A 23 -9.10 17.41 13.95
CA LEU A 23 -10.11 17.51 15.00
C LEU A 23 -11.45 17.96 14.41
N PHE A 24 -12.52 17.28 14.78
CA PHE A 24 -13.88 17.61 14.37
C PHE A 24 -14.78 17.80 15.58
N SER A 25 -15.84 18.60 15.41
CA SER A 25 -16.88 18.69 16.42
C SER A 25 -17.59 17.35 16.55
N SER A 26 -17.85 16.91 17.79
CA SER A 26 -18.69 15.74 18.06
C SER A 26 -20.16 15.94 17.63
N SER A 27 -20.54 17.17 17.28
CA SER A 27 -21.87 17.47 16.72
C SER A 27 -21.93 17.44 15.19
N ASP A 28 -20.81 17.25 14.50
CA ASP A 28 -20.77 17.23 13.04
C ASP A 28 -21.18 15.84 12.51
N LYS A 29 -22.43 15.74 12.05
CA LYS A 29 -22.99 14.51 11.50
C LYS A 29 -22.30 14.04 10.22
N PHE A 30 -21.71 14.94 9.42
CA PHE A 30 -21.03 14.55 8.20
C PHE A 30 -19.78 13.74 8.57
N THR A 31 -18.92 14.31 9.40
CA THR A 31 -17.67 13.67 9.81
C THR A 31 -17.89 12.39 10.64
N LEU A 32 -19.01 12.29 11.37
CA LEU A 32 -19.34 11.08 12.14
C LEU A 32 -19.78 9.88 11.28
N ASN A 33 -20.21 10.09 10.03
CA ASN A 33 -20.79 9.04 9.18
C ASN A 33 -20.06 8.88 7.84
N GLN A 34 -18.92 9.53 7.66
CA GLN A 34 -18.12 9.46 6.43
C GLN A 34 -16.71 9.00 6.77
N ASP A 35 -16.19 8.10 5.96
CA ASP A 35 -14.81 7.66 6.05
C ASP A 35 -13.88 8.67 5.39
N MET A 36 -12.64 8.75 5.87
CA MET A 36 -11.61 9.66 5.36
C MET A 36 -10.45 8.86 4.77
N CYS A 37 -9.89 9.33 3.66
CA CYS A 37 -8.68 8.75 3.11
C CYS A 37 -7.50 8.99 4.05
N VAL A 38 -6.86 7.92 4.52
CA VAL A 38 -5.70 8.02 5.43
C VAL A 38 -4.46 8.64 4.78
N VAL A 39 -4.37 8.58 3.44
CA VAL A 39 -3.20 9.12 2.70
C VAL A 39 -3.26 10.64 2.58
N CYS A 40 -4.44 11.22 2.34
CA CYS A 40 -4.59 12.65 2.08
C CYS A 40 -5.48 13.41 3.08
N GLY A 41 -6.03 12.73 4.08
CA GLY A 41 -6.87 13.34 5.11
C GLY A 41 -8.17 13.97 4.58
N SER A 42 -8.62 13.56 3.40
CA SER A 42 -9.78 14.14 2.72
C SER A 42 -10.89 13.10 2.48
N PHE A 43 -12.13 13.57 2.46
CA PHE A 43 -13.32 12.78 2.12
C PHE A 43 -13.57 12.68 0.60
N GLY A 44 -12.97 13.58 -0.19
CA GLY A 44 -13.24 13.72 -1.62
C GLY A 44 -14.58 14.42 -1.93
N GLN A 45 -14.86 14.64 -3.22
CA GLN A 45 -16.12 15.22 -3.68
C GLN A 45 -16.73 14.36 -4.80
N GLY A 46 -18.04 14.13 -4.73
CA GLY A 46 -18.76 13.36 -5.75
C GLY A 46 -18.19 11.96 -5.95
N ALA A 47 -17.82 11.61 -7.18
CA ALA A 47 -17.24 10.30 -7.50
C ALA A 47 -15.83 10.10 -6.92
N GLU A 48 -15.09 11.18 -6.67
CA GLU A 48 -13.74 11.14 -6.09
C GLU A 48 -13.76 10.75 -4.61
N GLY A 49 -14.89 10.96 -3.92
CA GLY A 49 -15.06 10.52 -2.53
C GLY A 49 -15.34 9.03 -2.34
N ARG A 50 -15.24 8.23 -3.41
CA ARG A 50 -15.34 6.77 -3.29
C ARG A 50 -14.04 6.23 -2.71
N LEU A 51 -14.15 5.68 -1.51
CA LEU A 51 -13.04 5.08 -0.80
C LEU A 51 -13.03 3.56 -0.98
N LEU A 52 -11.81 3.01 -0.99
CA LEU A 52 -11.52 1.60 -0.87
C LEU A 52 -11.06 1.33 0.55
N ALA A 53 -11.78 0.46 1.27
CA ALA A 53 -11.39 0.04 2.61
C ALA A 53 -10.45 -1.17 2.53
N CYS A 54 -9.37 -1.15 3.30
CA CYS A 54 -8.54 -2.32 3.52
C CYS A 54 -9.33 -3.38 4.28
N SER A 55 -9.41 -4.59 3.72
CA SER A 55 -10.13 -5.73 4.32
C SER A 55 -9.55 -6.20 5.65
N GLN A 56 -8.31 -5.80 5.99
CA GLN A 56 -7.63 -6.21 7.21
C GLN A 56 -7.68 -5.17 8.33
N CYS A 57 -7.38 -3.90 8.04
CA CYS A 57 -7.30 -2.84 9.05
C CYS A 57 -8.46 -1.84 9.01
N GLY A 58 -9.33 -1.92 8.00
CA GLY A 58 -10.48 -1.02 7.83
C GLY A 58 -10.10 0.41 7.40
N GLN A 59 -8.82 0.75 7.34
CA GLN A 59 -8.39 2.07 6.87
C GLN A 59 -8.86 2.29 5.43
N CYS A 60 -9.27 3.52 5.14
CA CYS A 60 -9.87 3.90 3.87
C CYS A 60 -8.89 4.70 3.02
N TYR A 61 -8.94 4.46 1.71
CA TYR A 61 -8.00 5.02 0.75
C TYR A 61 -8.74 5.45 -0.51
N HIS A 62 -8.42 6.60 -1.06
CA HIS A 62 -8.83 6.88 -2.44
C HIS A 62 -8.06 5.96 -3.39
N PRO A 63 -8.71 5.35 -4.41
CA PRO A 63 -8.03 4.49 -5.36
C PRO A 63 -6.82 5.16 -6.03
N TYR A 64 -6.91 6.45 -6.34
CA TYR A 64 -5.80 7.22 -6.91
C TYR A 64 -4.68 7.52 -5.90
N CYS A 65 -4.99 7.68 -4.61
CA CYS A 65 -3.99 7.90 -3.56
C CYS A 65 -3.07 6.69 -3.35
N VAL A 66 -3.55 5.49 -3.68
CA VAL A 66 -2.76 4.24 -3.63
C VAL A 66 -2.49 3.65 -5.01
N SER A 67 -2.78 4.42 -6.08
CA SER A 67 -2.53 4.03 -7.48
C SER A 67 -3.11 2.67 -7.88
N ILE A 68 -4.27 2.29 -7.32
CA ILE A 68 -4.94 1.03 -7.64
C ILE A 68 -6.04 1.20 -8.68
N LYS A 69 -6.13 0.24 -9.60
CA LYS A 69 -7.26 0.09 -10.51
C LYS A 69 -8.31 -0.82 -9.87
N ILE A 70 -9.50 -0.29 -9.64
CA ILE A 70 -10.59 -1.07 -9.07
C ILE A 70 -11.14 -2.04 -10.13
N THR A 71 -10.76 -3.31 -10.02
CA THR A 71 -11.29 -4.40 -10.83
C THR A 71 -12.33 -5.21 -10.05
N LYS A 72 -13.18 -5.97 -10.75
CA LYS A 72 -14.14 -6.88 -10.08
C LYS A 72 -13.43 -7.88 -9.17
N LEU A 73 -12.21 -8.28 -9.55
CA LEU A 73 -11.43 -9.25 -8.79
C LEU A 73 -10.97 -8.67 -7.45
N VAL A 74 -10.43 -7.44 -7.46
CA VAL A 74 -10.06 -6.68 -6.24
C VAL A 74 -11.24 -6.58 -5.27
N LEU A 75 -12.43 -6.24 -5.78
CA LEU A 75 -13.64 -6.14 -4.96
C LEU A 75 -14.11 -7.50 -4.42
N SER A 76 -14.02 -8.56 -5.22
CA SER A 76 -14.46 -9.90 -4.83
C SER A 76 -13.54 -10.61 -3.83
N LYS A 77 -12.23 -10.35 -3.92
CA LYS A 77 -11.20 -10.98 -3.08
C LYS A 77 -10.89 -10.17 -1.83
N GLY A 78 -11.28 -8.89 -1.82
CA GLY A 78 -10.93 -7.96 -0.76
C GLY A 78 -9.52 -7.42 -0.98
N TRP A 79 -9.41 -6.09 -1.04
CA TRP A 79 -8.12 -5.43 -1.14
C TRP A 79 -7.44 -5.32 0.22
N ARG A 80 -6.11 -5.31 0.26
CA ARG A 80 -5.30 -5.03 1.45
C ARG A 80 -4.34 -3.88 1.15
N CYS A 81 -4.21 -2.94 2.07
CA CYS A 81 -3.21 -1.88 1.96
C CYS A 81 -1.79 -2.43 2.15
N LEU A 82 -0.76 -1.68 1.72
CA LEU A 82 0.64 -2.11 1.74
C LEU A 82 1.11 -2.61 3.12
N GLU A 83 0.64 -1.99 4.20
CA GLU A 83 0.96 -2.40 5.58
C GLU A 83 0.29 -3.71 6.02
N CYS A 84 -0.79 -4.10 5.34
CA CYS A 84 -1.55 -5.33 5.62
C CYS A 84 -1.33 -6.42 4.55
N THR A 85 -0.53 -6.13 3.52
CA THR A 85 -0.29 -7.05 2.43
C THR A 85 0.55 -8.23 2.91
N VAL A 86 0.10 -9.44 2.55
CA VAL A 86 0.78 -10.70 2.86
C VAL A 86 0.88 -11.54 1.59
N CYS A 87 1.82 -12.47 1.55
CA CYS A 87 1.86 -13.46 0.49
C CYS A 87 0.64 -14.39 0.57
N GLU A 88 -0.09 -14.54 -0.52
CA GLU A 88 -1.29 -15.39 -0.61
C GLU A 88 -0.96 -16.88 -0.41
N THR A 89 0.26 -17.32 -0.76
CA THR A 89 0.68 -18.72 -0.58
C THR A 89 1.03 -19.05 0.87
N CYS A 90 1.80 -18.18 1.55
CA CYS A 90 2.37 -18.50 2.88
C CYS A 90 1.75 -17.71 4.03
N GLY A 91 0.94 -16.69 3.74
CA GLY A 91 0.27 -15.83 4.73
C GLY A 91 1.18 -14.87 5.47
N LYS A 92 2.45 -14.71 5.06
CA LYS A 92 3.45 -13.87 5.75
C LYS A 92 3.74 -12.58 5.00
N ALA A 93 4.06 -11.52 5.73
CA ALA A 93 4.54 -10.22 5.23
C ALA A 93 6.07 -10.09 5.25
N THR A 94 6.81 -11.20 5.40
CA THR A 94 8.28 -11.21 5.41
C THR A 94 8.87 -10.76 4.08
N ASP A 95 10.15 -10.42 4.00
CA ASP A 95 10.87 -10.14 2.74
C ASP A 95 10.11 -9.23 1.74
N PRO A 96 9.70 -8.01 2.12
CA PRO A 96 8.89 -7.13 1.26
C PRO A 96 9.56 -6.84 -0.09
N GLY A 97 10.89 -6.79 -0.15
CA GLY A 97 11.65 -6.62 -1.40
C GLY A 97 11.55 -7.78 -2.39
N ARG A 98 10.96 -8.92 -1.99
CA ARG A 98 10.67 -10.08 -2.83
C ARG A 98 9.17 -10.38 -2.93
N LEU A 99 8.32 -9.50 -2.40
CA LEU A 99 6.88 -9.63 -2.46
C LEU A 99 6.36 -8.92 -3.71
N LEU A 100 5.91 -9.70 -4.69
CA LEU A 100 5.33 -9.19 -5.93
C LEU A 100 3.85 -8.85 -5.73
N LEU A 101 3.39 -7.77 -6.33
CA LEU A 101 1.98 -7.41 -6.47
C LEU A 101 1.54 -7.71 -7.90
N CYS A 102 0.39 -8.36 -8.08
CA CYS A 102 -0.16 -8.61 -9.41
C CYS A 102 -0.79 -7.34 -9.99
N ASP A 103 -0.43 -6.97 -11.22
CA ASP A 103 -0.93 -5.75 -11.89
C ASP A 103 -2.46 -5.71 -12.12
N ASP A 104 -3.14 -6.86 -12.12
CA ASP A 104 -4.57 -6.96 -12.40
C ASP A 104 -5.44 -7.10 -11.14
N CYS A 105 -4.90 -7.73 -10.09
CA CYS A 105 -5.68 -8.12 -8.92
C CYS A 105 -5.11 -7.64 -7.59
N ASP A 106 -3.90 -7.08 -7.59
CA ASP A 106 -3.18 -6.59 -6.41
C ASP A 106 -2.92 -7.65 -5.32
N ILE A 107 -3.14 -8.93 -5.63
CA ILE A 107 -2.79 -10.06 -4.76
C ILE A 107 -1.28 -10.25 -4.80
N SER A 108 -0.71 -10.52 -3.62
CA SER A 108 0.73 -10.56 -3.45
C SER A 108 1.30 -11.96 -3.26
N TYR A 109 2.51 -12.17 -3.79
CA TYR A 109 3.21 -13.44 -3.71
C TYR A 109 4.70 -13.21 -3.54
N HIS A 110 5.36 -13.94 -2.65
CA HIS A 110 6.82 -13.97 -2.66
C HIS A 110 7.31 -14.62 -3.95
N THR A 111 8.40 -14.11 -4.51
CA THR A 111 9.02 -14.71 -5.71
C THR A 111 9.26 -16.22 -5.54
N TYR A 112 9.65 -16.65 -4.33
CA TYR A 112 9.92 -18.04 -3.99
C TYR A 112 8.69 -18.88 -3.61
N CYS A 113 7.54 -18.25 -3.38
CA CYS A 113 6.27 -18.93 -3.08
C CYS A 113 5.42 -19.18 -4.34
N LEU A 114 5.91 -18.75 -5.51
CA LEU A 114 5.30 -19.02 -6.81
C LEU A 114 5.62 -20.45 -7.28
N ASP A 115 4.80 -20.95 -8.20
CA ASP A 115 5.04 -22.20 -8.91
C ASP A 115 5.02 -21.98 -10.45
N PRO A 116 6.17 -22.01 -11.14
CA PRO A 116 7.52 -22.20 -10.60
C PRO A 116 8.03 -20.95 -9.84
N PRO A 117 8.97 -21.11 -8.88
CA PRO A 117 9.60 -20.00 -8.18
C PRO A 117 10.38 -19.06 -9.11
N LEU A 118 10.31 -17.76 -8.86
CA LEU A 118 11.12 -16.75 -9.52
C LEU A 118 12.40 -16.45 -8.71
N GLN A 119 13.55 -16.44 -9.39
CA GLN A 119 14.84 -16.14 -8.76
C GLN A 119 15.03 -14.65 -8.49
N THR A 120 14.41 -13.79 -9.31
CA THR A 120 14.53 -12.34 -9.23
C THR A 120 13.17 -11.68 -9.45
N VAL A 121 13.03 -10.46 -8.94
CA VAL A 121 11.86 -9.61 -9.22
C VAL A 121 11.86 -9.24 -10.71
N PRO A 122 10.75 -9.44 -11.45
CA PRO A 122 10.64 -9.01 -12.84
C PRO A 122 10.87 -7.51 -13.01
N LYS A 123 11.55 -7.10 -14.08
CA LYS A 123 11.81 -5.67 -14.37
C LYS A 123 10.60 -4.89 -14.92
N GLY A 124 9.50 -5.58 -15.19
CA GLY A 124 8.28 -5.01 -15.75
C GLY A 124 7.04 -5.62 -15.13
N GLY A 125 5.89 -5.39 -15.75
CA GLY A 125 4.60 -5.87 -15.24
C GLY A 125 4.58 -7.38 -14.99
N TRP A 126 3.92 -7.77 -13.91
CA TRP A 126 3.77 -9.15 -13.48
C TRP A 126 2.31 -9.45 -13.14
N LYS A 127 1.86 -10.64 -13.55
CA LYS A 127 0.50 -11.11 -13.31
C LYS A 127 0.54 -12.49 -12.68
N CYS A 128 -0.29 -12.70 -11.67
CA CYS A 128 -0.52 -14.03 -11.12
C CYS A 128 -1.25 -14.91 -12.15
N LYS A 129 -1.17 -16.24 -11.96
CA LYS A 129 -1.90 -17.21 -12.78
C LYS A 129 -3.40 -17.17 -12.54
#